data_AF-A0A833DMQ7-F1
#
_entry.id   AF-A0A833DMQ7-F1
#
_cell.length_a   1.000
_cell.length_b   1.000
_cell.length_c   1.000
_cell.angle_alpha   90.00
_cell.angle_beta   90.00
_cell.angle_gamma   90.00
#
_symmetry.space_group_name_H-M   'P 1'
#
loop_
_entity.id
_entity.type
_entity.pdbx_description
1 polymer ?
#
loop_
_entity_poly.entity_id
_entity_poly.type
_entity_poly.pdbx_seq_one_letter_code
_entity_poly.pdbx_strand_id
1 'polypeptide(L)'
;MNHVPGGLLASTLTDISGASKWFTHGWVTYSNESKSSELGIPLDLIEKHGAVSTTIAAAMAEGARLASRADLAISVTGIAGPRADDSDKPVGTVHVGVSTADGRRVKQALFGGTRAENKDAFVTFALRTAITQWDKLRDRDARVDDEKQKLESREMEEKILLARQKAIREAMAATKGPWQGDVWSEPGEDESVGDDVEWSEETSPPIFEQE
;
A
#
# COMPACT_ATOMS: atom_id res chain seq x y z
N MET A 1 34.61 -24.71 -12.71
CA MET A 1 33.27 -24.88 -13.32
C MET A 1 32.24 -24.59 -12.25
N ASN A 2 31.93 -23.30 -12.12
CA ASN A 2 31.33 -22.69 -10.95
C ASN A 2 29.81 -22.76 -11.15
N HIS A 3 29.05 -23.38 -10.25
CA HIS A 3 27.60 -23.42 -10.43
C HIS A 3 26.89 -23.31 -9.09
N VAL A 4 26.11 -22.24 -8.98
CA VAL A 4 24.87 -22.11 -8.21
C VAL A 4 23.98 -23.35 -8.42
N PRO A 5 23.06 -23.69 -7.51
CA PRO A 5 22.06 -24.76 -7.70
C PRO A 5 21.36 -24.65 -9.07
N GLY A 6 21.82 -25.42 -10.06
CA GLY A 6 21.31 -25.46 -11.43
C GLY A 6 19.97 -26.17 -11.49
N GLY A 7 18.97 -25.61 -10.84
CA GLY A 7 17.63 -26.18 -10.70
C GLY A 7 17.33 -26.78 -9.32
N LEU A 8 18.28 -26.87 -8.38
CA LEU A 8 18.01 -27.48 -7.06
C LEU A 8 16.91 -26.71 -6.31
N LEU A 9 16.90 -25.38 -6.38
CA LEU A 9 15.83 -24.57 -5.78
C LEU A 9 14.47 -24.91 -6.39
N ALA A 10 14.39 -25.03 -7.72
CA ALA A 10 13.15 -25.40 -8.40
C ALA A 10 12.73 -26.83 -8.02
N SER A 11 13.67 -27.78 -7.98
CA SER A 11 13.44 -29.15 -7.52
C SER A 11 12.83 -29.19 -6.12
N THR A 12 13.44 -28.49 -5.16
CA THR A 12 12.96 -28.42 -3.78
C THR A 12 11.56 -27.81 -3.68
N LEU A 13 11.23 -26.83 -4.53
CA LEU A 13 9.88 -26.26 -4.59
C LEU A 13 8.88 -27.24 -5.22
N THR A 14 9.26 -27.96 -6.27
CA THR A 14 8.39 -28.92 -6.96
C THR A 14 8.18 -30.22 -6.19
N ASP A 15 9.06 -30.54 -5.23
CA ASP A 15 8.89 -31.68 -4.31
C ASP A 15 7.70 -31.48 -3.35
N ILE A 16 7.20 -30.25 -3.22
CA ILE A 16 6.03 -29.94 -2.39
C ILE A 16 4.75 -30.29 -3.17
N SER A 17 3.93 -31.16 -2.59
CA SER A 17 2.62 -31.52 -3.16
C SER A 17 1.77 -30.30 -3.49
N GLY A 18 1.27 -30.23 -4.73
CA GLY A 18 0.48 -29.11 -5.22
C GLY A 18 1.30 -27.92 -5.73
N ALA A 19 2.62 -28.08 -5.91
CA ALA A 19 3.50 -27.04 -6.47
C ALA A 19 2.99 -26.44 -7.79
N SER A 20 2.33 -27.23 -8.64
CA SER A 20 1.76 -26.75 -9.90
C SER A 20 0.74 -25.62 -9.76
N LYS A 21 0.17 -25.42 -8.56
CA LYS A 21 -0.79 -24.33 -8.31
C LYS A 21 -0.13 -22.97 -8.10
N TRP A 22 1.12 -22.93 -7.67
CA TRP A 22 1.79 -21.70 -7.22
C TRP A 22 3.19 -21.51 -7.80
N PHE A 23 3.86 -22.57 -8.26
CA PHE A 23 5.12 -22.51 -8.97
C PHE A 23 4.88 -22.65 -10.48
N THR A 24 5.08 -21.55 -11.21
CA THR A 24 4.74 -21.47 -12.64
C THR A 24 5.97 -21.47 -13.55
N HIS A 25 7.04 -20.80 -13.14
CA HIS A 25 8.23 -20.59 -13.96
C HIS A 25 9.51 -20.76 -13.15
N GLY A 26 10.57 -21.21 -13.81
CA GLY A 26 11.91 -21.28 -13.24
C GLY A 26 12.95 -21.08 -14.33
N TRP A 27 14.01 -20.33 -14.02
CA TRP A 27 15.11 -20.05 -14.94
C TRP A 27 16.43 -20.52 -14.35
N VAL A 28 17.27 -21.11 -15.21
CA VAL A 28 18.66 -21.45 -14.89
C VAL A 28 19.55 -20.69 -15.86
N THR A 29 19.94 -19.46 -15.49
CA THR A 29 20.68 -18.53 -16.36
C THR A 29 22.17 -18.52 -16.05
N TYR A 30 22.89 -19.48 -16.65
CA TYR A 30 24.31 -19.64 -16.38
C TYR A 30 25.16 -18.50 -16.96
N SER A 31 25.01 -18.20 -18.25
CA SER A 31 25.82 -17.20 -18.93
C SER A 31 25.30 -15.78 -18.68
N ASN A 32 26.13 -14.78 -18.98
CA ASN A 32 25.71 -13.38 -18.89
C ASN A 32 24.67 -13.06 -19.96
N GLU A 33 24.83 -13.66 -21.15
CA GLU A 33 23.87 -13.59 -22.26
C GLU A 33 22.52 -14.17 -21.85
N SER A 34 22.47 -15.34 -21.20
CA SER A 34 21.21 -15.91 -20.70
C SER A 34 20.55 -15.04 -19.64
N LYS A 35 21.33 -14.39 -18.77
CA LYS A 35 20.76 -13.42 -17.80
C LYS A 35 20.15 -12.22 -18.53
N SER A 36 20.74 -11.81 -19.64
CA SER A 36 20.24 -10.70 -20.44
C SER A 36 19.00 -11.07 -21.24
N SER A 37 19.04 -12.19 -21.97
CA SER A 37 17.93 -12.61 -22.83
C SER A 37 16.68 -13.03 -22.05
N GLU A 38 16.86 -13.80 -20.98
CA GLU A 38 15.73 -14.39 -20.25
C GLU A 38 15.15 -13.45 -19.18
N LEU A 39 16.01 -12.66 -18.53
CA LEU A 39 15.62 -11.83 -17.38
C LEU A 39 15.71 -10.33 -17.68
N GLY A 40 16.06 -9.94 -18.91
CA GLY A 40 16.10 -8.54 -19.34
C GLY A 40 17.21 -7.72 -18.68
N ILE A 41 18.27 -8.36 -18.16
CA ILE A 41 19.34 -7.66 -17.46
C ILE A 41 20.31 -7.06 -18.48
N PRO A 42 20.56 -5.74 -18.47
CA PRO A 42 21.53 -5.12 -19.38
C PRO A 42 22.95 -5.70 -19.17
N LEU A 43 23.65 -6.03 -20.27
CA LEU A 43 24.99 -6.64 -20.21
C LEU A 43 26.03 -5.71 -19.56
N ASP A 44 25.94 -4.42 -19.83
CA ASP A 44 26.75 -3.35 -19.21
C ASP A 44 26.62 -3.34 -17.68
N LEU A 45 25.44 -3.63 -17.15
CA LEU A 45 25.21 -3.76 -15.71
C LEU A 45 25.96 -4.97 -15.13
N ILE A 46 25.98 -6.09 -15.87
CA ILE A 46 26.67 -7.32 -15.47
C ILE A 46 28.19 -7.11 -15.52
N GLU A 47 28.70 -6.45 -16.55
CA GLU A 47 30.12 -6.10 -16.66
C GLU A 47 30.58 -5.18 -15.54
N LYS A 48 29.79 -4.16 -15.21
CA LYS A 48 30.12 -3.17 -14.18
C LYS A 48 30.13 -3.73 -12.76
N HIS A 49 29.18 -4.59 -12.41
CA HIS A 49 28.99 -5.08 -11.03
C HIS A 49 29.45 -6.52 -10.82
N GLY A 50 29.68 -7.27 -11.89
CA GLY A 50 29.95 -8.70 -11.89
C GLY A 50 28.68 -9.54 -11.69
N ALA A 51 28.68 -10.73 -12.28
CA ALA A 51 27.54 -11.67 -12.26
C ALA A 51 27.13 -12.14 -10.84
N VAL A 52 28.08 -12.15 -9.90
CA VAL A 52 27.85 -12.49 -8.49
C VAL A 52 27.86 -11.22 -7.65
N SER A 53 26.76 -10.46 -7.67
CA SER A 53 26.65 -9.20 -6.92
C SER A 53 25.24 -8.98 -6.40
N THR A 54 25.11 -8.06 -5.44
CA THR A 54 23.81 -7.65 -4.92
C THR A 54 22.91 -7.06 -6.01
N THR A 55 23.46 -6.20 -6.86
CA THR A 55 22.76 -5.56 -7.97
C THR A 55 22.21 -6.58 -8.96
N ILE A 56 23.04 -7.55 -9.37
CA ILE A 56 22.60 -8.58 -10.32
C ILE A 56 21.59 -9.53 -9.67
N ALA A 57 21.75 -9.89 -8.40
CA ALA A 57 20.74 -10.68 -7.69
C ALA A 57 19.37 -9.97 -7.67
N ALA A 58 19.33 -8.67 -7.35
CA ALA A 58 18.09 -7.88 -7.38
C ALA A 58 17.46 -7.85 -8.78
N ALA A 59 18.28 -7.56 -9.81
CA ALA A 59 17.83 -7.49 -11.19
C ALA A 59 17.30 -8.85 -11.68
N MET A 60 17.97 -9.96 -11.33
CA MET A 60 17.49 -11.30 -11.66
C MET A 60 16.13 -11.61 -11.03
N ALA A 61 15.93 -11.25 -9.76
CA ALA A 61 14.67 -11.50 -9.08
C ALA A 61 13.54 -10.66 -9.68
N GLU A 62 13.81 -9.40 -10.00
CA GLU A 62 12.83 -8.52 -10.66
C GLU A 62 12.50 -8.97 -12.08
N GLY A 63 13.51 -9.26 -12.91
CA GLY A 63 13.32 -9.79 -14.25
C GLY A 63 12.47 -11.07 -14.24
N ALA A 64 12.78 -12.00 -13.34
CA ALA A 64 12.01 -13.23 -13.17
C ALA A 64 10.55 -12.96 -12.75
N ARG A 65 10.32 -12.01 -11.82
CA ARG A 65 8.96 -11.63 -11.39
C ARG A 65 8.16 -11.04 -12.53
N LEU A 66 8.75 -10.12 -13.28
CA LEU A 66 8.08 -9.45 -14.41
C LEU A 66 7.80 -10.43 -15.55
N ALA A 67 8.75 -11.31 -15.87
CA ALA A 67 8.58 -12.31 -16.92
C ALA A 67 7.51 -13.37 -16.57
N SER A 68 7.48 -13.84 -15.32
CA SER A 68 6.49 -14.84 -14.86
C SER A 68 5.14 -14.26 -14.50
N ARG A 69 5.05 -12.94 -14.24
CA ARG A 69 3.93 -12.27 -13.58
C ARG A 69 3.58 -12.88 -12.21
N ALA A 70 4.57 -13.47 -11.53
CA ALA A 70 4.38 -14.00 -10.19
C ALA A 70 4.33 -12.89 -9.13
N ASP A 71 3.69 -13.17 -7.99
CA ASP A 71 3.66 -12.25 -6.84
C ASP A 71 5.03 -12.14 -6.15
N LEU A 72 5.79 -13.25 -6.18
CA LEU A 72 7.12 -13.36 -5.59
C LEU A 72 8.06 -14.11 -6.53
N ALA A 73 9.28 -13.60 -6.68
CA ALA A 73 10.37 -14.28 -7.37
C ALA A 73 11.63 -14.29 -6.52
N ILE A 74 12.38 -15.40 -6.62
CA ILE A 74 13.64 -15.62 -5.90
C ILE A 74 14.76 -15.80 -6.93
N SER A 75 15.88 -15.12 -6.73
CA SER A 75 17.10 -15.31 -7.50
C SER A 75 18.23 -15.74 -6.59
N VAL A 76 19.16 -16.53 -7.13
CA VAL A 76 20.39 -16.93 -6.45
C VAL A 76 21.55 -16.77 -7.41
N THR A 77 22.59 -16.06 -7.00
CA THR A 77 23.87 -15.97 -7.71
C THR A 77 25.02 -16.12 -6.74
N GLY A 78 26.03 -16.92 -7.05
CA GLY A 78 27.06 -17.30 -6.09
C GLY A 78 28.16 -18.19 -6.64
N ILE A 79 29.21 -18.34 -5.86
CA ILE A 79 30.42 -19.09 -6.20
C ILE A 79 30.43 -20.35 -5.33
N ALA A 80 29.88 -21.46 -5.80
CA ALA A 80 29.86 -22.70 -5.01
C ALA A 80 31.25 -23.39 -4.90
N GLY A 81 32.21 -23.03 -5.76
CA GLY A 81 33.55 -23.62 -5.80
C GLY A 81 33.72 -24.73 -6.86
N PRO A 82 34.89 -25.40 -6.90
CA PRO A 82 35.99 -25.32 -5.92
C PRO A 82 36.94 -24.13 -6.10
N ARG A 83 36.87 -23.40 -7.23
CA ARG A 83 37.69 -22.22 -7.50
C ARG A 83 36.79 -21.00 -7.63
N ALA A 84 37.22 -19.86 -7.11
CA ALA A 84 36.63 -18.58 -7.53
C ALA A 84 36.94 -18.39 -9.03
N ASP A 85 36.03 -17.77 -9.76
CA ASP A 85 36.39 -17.20 -11.07
C ASP A 85 37.40 -16.05 -10.88
N ASP A 86 37.74 -15.32 -11.93
CA ASP A 86 38.61 -14.13 -11.87
C ASP A 86 38.01 -12.98 -11.02
N SER A 87 37.01 -13.25 -10.18
CA SER A 87 36.52 -12.34 -9.17
C SER A 87 37.32 -12.47 -7.88
N ASP A 88 37.60 -11.34 -7.24
CA ASP A 88 38.22 -11.27 -5.91
C ASP A 88 37.33 -11.82 -4.77
N LYS A 89 36.22 -12.49 -5.09
CA LYS A 89 35.21 -12.95 -4.13
C LYS A 89 35.51 -14.36 -3.66
N PRO A 90 35.45 -14.64 -2.35
CA PRO A 90 35.77 -15.96 -1.83
C PRO A 90 34.75 -17.02 -2.30
N VAL A 91 35.23 -18.24 -2.50
CA VAL A 91 34.37 -19.42 -2.69
C VAL A 91 33.41 -19.54 -1.50
N GLY A 92 32.15 -19.85 -1.80
CA GLY A 92 31.05 -19.90 -0.84
C GLY A 92 30.23 -18.61 -0.75
N THR A 93 30.64 -17.55 -1.47
CA THR A 93 29.85 -16.31 -1.56
C THR A 93 28.55 -16.55 -2.31
N VAL A 94 27.44 -16.12 -1.73
CA VAL A 94 26.11 -16.15 -2.36
C VAL A 94 25.34 -14.87 -2.12
N HIS A 95 24.59 -14.46 -3.14
CA HIS A 95 23.62 -13.39 -3.10
C HIS A 95 22.26 -13.96 -3.48
N VAL A 96 21.27 -13.68 -2.64
CA VAL A 96 19.87 -14.06 -2.85
C VAL A 96 19.05 -12.80 -3.01
N GLY A 97 18.43 -12.65 -4.17
CA GLY A 97 17.44 -11.62 -4.43
C GLY A 97 16.03 -12.15 -4.22
N VAL A 98 15.16 -11.34 -3.62
CA VAL A 98 13.72 -11.58 -3.54
C VAL A 98 13.02 -10.33 -4.07
N SER A 99 12.11 -10.53 -5.01
CA SER A 99 11.33 -9.46 -5.64
C SER A 99 9.84 -9.72 -5.43
N THR A 100 9.14 -8.71 -4.96
CA THR A 100 7.70 -8.75 -4.64
C THR A 100 7.05 -7.43 -5.01
N ALA A 101 5.71 -7.32 -5.01
CA ALA A 101 4.99 -6.09 -5.38
C ALA A 101 5.58 -4.80 -4.77
N ASP A 102 6.12 -4.90 -3.56
CA ASP A 102 6.71 -3.81 -2.76
C ASP A 102 8.11 -3.37 -3.16
N GLY A 103 8.78 -4.20 -3.94
CA GLY A 103 10.13 -3.95 -4.40
C GLY A 103 11.06 -5.12 -4.18
N ARG A 104 12.35 -4.79 -4.09
CA ARG A 104 13.46 -5.73 -4.15
C ARG A 104 14.18 -5.78 -2.81
N ARG A 105 14.57 -6.96 -2.37
CA ARG A 105 15.43 -7.18 -1.20
C ARG A 105 16.51 -8.17 -1.58
N VAL A 106 17.72 -7.92 -1.12
CA VAL A 106 18.86 -8.81 -1.36
C VAL A 106 19.54 -9.12 -0.04
N LYS A 107 19.89 -10.38 0.15
CA LYS A 107 20.78 -10.80 1.23
C LYS A 107 22.01 -11.47 0.65
N GLN A 108 23.13 -11.26 1.30
CA GLN A 108 24.39 -11.93 0.98
C GLN A 108 24.84 -12.79 2.16
N ALA A 109 25.52 -13.88 1.87
CA ALA A 109 26.15 -14.74 2.86
C ALA A 109 27.43 -15.35 2.29
N LEU A 110 28.31 -15.79 3.19
CA LEU A 110 29.50 -16.55 2.88
C LEU A 110 29.41 -17.88 3.63
N PHE A 111 29.41 -18.97 2.87
CA PHE A 111 29.43 -20.32 3.41
C PHE A 111 30.80 -20.95 3.24
N GLY A 112 31.10 -21.95 4.05
CA GLY A 112 32.31 -22.77 3.93
C GLY A 112 31.94 -24.22 3.69
N GLY A 113 32.85 -24.96 3.06
CA GLY A 113 32.70 -26.39 2.81
C GLY A 113 32.92 -26.76 1.35
N THR A 114 32.49 -27.96 1.01
CA THR A 114 32.51 -28.51 -0.34
C THR A 114 31.50 -27.82 -1.25
N ARG A 115 31.66 -28.02 -2.56
CA ARG A 115 30.72 -27.52 -3.57
C ARG A 115 29.28 -28.00 -3.35
N ALA A 116 29.09 -29.22 -2.83
CA ALA A 116 27.77 -29.78 -2.54
C ALA A 116 27.13 -29.08 -1.33
N GLU A 117 27.87 -29.00 -0.22
CA GLU A 117 27.40 -28.32 1.00
C GLU A 117 27.06 -26.84 0.74
N ASN A 118 27.88 -26.14 -0.06
CA ASN A 118 27.59 -24.77 -0.47
C ASN A 118 26.28 -24.67 -1.26
N LYS A 119 26.00 -25.60 -2.18
CA LYS A 119 24.74 -25.58 -2.95
C LYS A 119 23.52 -25.76 -2.05
N ASP A 120 23.58 -26.69 -1.11
CA ASP A 120 22.48 -26.96 -0.18
C ASP A 120 22.27 -25.78 0.78
N ALA A 121 23.36 -25.18 1.26
CA ALA A 121 23.33 -23.97 2.07
C ALA A 121 22.72 -22.79 1.29
N PHE A 122 23.06 -22.63 0.01
CA PHE A 122 22.52 -21.56 -0.83
C PHE A 122 21.00 -21.70 -1.02
N VAL A 123 20.50 -22.91 -1.28
CA VAL A 123 19.06 -23.18 -1.40
C VAL A 123 18.33 -22.90 -0.09
N THR A 124 18.86 -23.42 1.02
CA THR A 124 18.29 -23.20 2.35
C THR A 124 18.24 -21.71 2.69
N PHE A 125 19.31 -20.98 2.39
CA PHE A 125 19.38 -19.54 2.61
C PHE A 125 18.40 -18.76 1.73
N ALA A 126 18.22 -19.20 0.48
CA ALA A 126 17.25 -18.61 -0.43
C ALA A 126 15.82 -18.76 0.07
N LEU A 127 15.42 -19.98 0.44
CA LEU A 127 14.09 -20.27 0.95
C LEU A 127 13.79 -19.52 2.26
N ARG A 128 14.73 -19.53 3.22
CA ARG A 128 14.58 -18.76 4.46
C ARG A 128 14.41 -17.27 4.21
N THR A 129 15.17 -16.73 3.26
CA THR A 129 15.07 -15.31 2.89
C THR A 129 13.72 -15.00 2.27
N ALA A 130 13.22 -15.87 1.38
CA ALA A 130 11.92 -15.73 0.75
C ALA A 130 10.76 -15.80 1.76
N ILE A 131 10.76 -16.79 2.65
CA ILE A 131 9.75 -16.94 3.72
C ILE A 131 9.72 -15.68 4.58
N THR A 132 10.89 -15.21 5.02
CA THR A 132 10.99 -13.98 5.84
C THR A 132 10.42 -12.75 5.11
N GLN A 133 10.60 -12.65 3.79
CA GLN A 133 10.00 -11.55 3.04
C GLN A 133 8.50 -11.72 2.84
N TRP A 134 8.04 -12.94 2.58
CA TRP A 134 6.63 -13.25 2.41
C TRP A 134 5.82 -12.99 3.68
N ASP A 135 6.34 -13.37 4.84
CA ASP A 135 5.68 -13.11 6.13
C ASP A 135 5.50 -11.59 6.36
N LYS A 136 6.53 -10.80 6.05
CA LYS A 136 6.47 -9.34 6.14
C LYS A 136 5.43 -8.71 5.22
N LEU A 137 5.24 -9.27 4.02
CA LEU A 137 4.19 -8.84 3.10
C LEU A 137 2.82 -9.14 3.69
N ARG A 138 2.62 -10.37 4.14
CA ARG A 138 1.33 -10.82 4.65
C ARG A 138 0.88 -10.05 5.88
N ASP A 139 1.82 -9.79 6.80
CA ASP A 139 1.56 -8.98 8.00
C ASP A 139 1.17 -7.54 7.66
N ARG A 140 1.69 -7.01 6.55
CA ARG A 140 1.39 -5.65 6.11
C ARG A 140 0.05 -5.61 5.36
N ASP A 141 -0.21 -6.54 4.47
CA ASP A 141 -1.47 -6.59 3.72
C ASP A 141 -2.66 -6.70 4.69
N ALA A 142 -2.51 -7.49 5.77
CA ALA A 142 -3.50 -7.55 6.85
C ALA A 142 -3.73 -6.19 7.55
N ARG A 143 -2.68 -5.38 7.75
CA ARG A 143 -2.81 -4.03 8.35
C ARG A 143 -3.51 -3.05 7.40
N VAL A 144 -3.20 -3.11 6.11
CA VAL A 144 -3.81 -2.26 5.09
C VAL A 144 -5.30 -2.58 4.96
N ASP A 145 -5.67 -3.86 4.98
CA ASP A 145 -7.07 -4.29 4.93
C ASP A 145 -7.85 -3.83 6.18
N ASP A 146 -7.27 -3.95 7.38
CA ASP A 146 -7.87 -3.44 8.62
C ASP A 146 -8.08 -1.92 8.60
N GLU A 147 -7.12 -1.14 8.09
CA GLU A 147 -7.22 0.31 7.96
C GLU A 147 -8.31 0.71 6.96
N LYS A 148 -8.40 0.00 5.84
CA LYS A 148 -9.43 0.24 4.83
C LYS A 148 -10.83 -0.04 5.36
N GLN A 149 -11.02 -1.16 6.07
CA GLN A 149 -12.30 -1.50 6.69
C GLN A 149 -12.73 -0.46 7.73
N LYS A 150 -11.79 0.07 8.53
CA LYS A 150 -12.06 1.14 9.50
C LYS A 150 -12.43 2.47 8.83
N LEU A 151 -11.84 2.78 7.69
CA LEU A 151 -12.20 3.99 6.95
C LEU A 151 -13.60 3.86 6.35
N GLU A 152 -13.88 2.72 5.70
CA GLU A 152 -15.19 2.44 5.10
C GLU A 152 -16.31 2.42 6.15
N SER A 153 -16.07 1.85 7.34
CA SER A 153 -17.04 1.87 8.44
C SER A 153 -17.30 3.28 8.95
N ARG A 154 -16.25 4.10 9.12
CA ARG A 154 -16.38 5.51 9.53
C ARG A 154 -17.15 6.35 8.50
N GLU A 155 -16.85 6.19 7.22
CA GLU A 155 -17.57 6.88 6.14
C GLU A 155 -19.05 6.46 6.09
N MET A 156 -19.34 5.18 6.35
CA MET A 156 -20.70 4.68 6.39
C MET A 156 -21.47 5.21 7.60
N GLU A 157 -20.84 5.23 8.78
CA GLU A 157 -21.40 5.83 10.00
C GLU A 157 -21.71 7.32 9.78
N GLU A 158 -20.80 8.07 9.17
CA GLU A 158 -21.00 9.49 8.87
C GLU A 158 -22.18 9.72 7.91
N LYS A 159 -22.28 8.90 6.85
CA LYS A 159 -23.43 8.93 5.92
C LYS A 159 -24.76 8.62 6.61
N ILE A 160 -24.78 7.61 7.48
CA ILE A 160 -25.98 7.25 8.26
C ILE A 160 -26.39 8.40 9.18
N LEU A 161 -25.43 9.02 9.86
CA LEU A 161 -25.67 10.11 10.80
C LEU A 161 -26.21 11.35 10.08
N LEU A 162 -25.64 11.67 8.91
CA LEU A 162 -26.09 12.79 8.07
C LEU A 162 -27.50 12.55 7.50
N ALA A 163 -27.80 11.33 7.06
CA ALA A 163 -29.14 10.96 6.62
C ALA A 163 -30.18 11.08 7.75
N ARG A 164 -29.81 10.65 8.97
CA ARG A 164 -30.67 10.77 10.16
C ARG A 164 -30.90 12.23 10.55
N GLN A 165 -29.87 13.07 10.53
CA GLN A 165 -30.01 14.52 10.77
C GLN A 165 -30.93 15.18 9.73
N LYS A 166 -30.77 14.81 8.46
CA LYS A 166 -31.63 15.30 7.37
C LYS A 166 -33.10 14.91 7.59
N ALA A 167 -33.37 13.64 7.91
CA ALA A 167 -34.73 13.16 8.18
C ALA A 167 -35.38 13.87 9.38
N ILE A 168 -34.61 14.09 10.46
CA ILE A 168 -35.09 14.86 11.62
C ILE A 168 -35.44 16.30 11.22
N ARG A 169 -34.58 16.97 10.43
CA ARG A 169 -34.83 18.33 9.95
C ARG A 169 -36.08 18.43 9.08
N GLU A 170 -36.28 17.46 8.19
CA GLU A 170 -37.48 17.35 7.36
C GLU A 170 -38.74 17.14 8.21
N ALA A 171 -38.69 16.25 9.22
CA ALA A 171 -39.81 16.04 10.14
C ALA A 171 -40.13 17.28 10.99
N MET A 172 -39.13 18.00 11.48
CA MET A 172 -39.33 19.27 12.19
C MET A 172 -39.93 20.35 11.28
N ALA A 173 -39.49 20.43 10.02
CA ALA A 173 -40.05 21.36 9.03
C ALA A 173 -41.52 21.04 8.72
N ALA A 174 -41.88 19.75 8.63
CA ALA A 174 -43.27 19.33 8.45
C ALA A 174 -44.17 19.63 9.66
N THR A 175 -43.62 19.57 10.88
CA THR A 175 -44.36 19.89 12.12
C THR A 175 -44.54 21.41 12.30
N LYS A 176 -43.65 22.22 11.72
CA LYS A 176 -43.75 23.70 11.67
C LYS A 176 -44.53 24.22 10.45
N GLY A 177 -45.44 23.43 9.88
CA GLY A 177 -46.42 23.88 8.87
C GLY A 177 -47.54 24.76 9.47
N PRO A 178 -48.27 25.55 8.64
CA PRO A 178 -48.42 26.98 8.88
C PRO A 178 -49.73 27.37 9.56
N TRP A 179 -49.87 27.22 10.88
CA TRP A 179 -50.86 27.96 11.67
C TRP A 179 -50.37 28.01 13.12
N GLN A 180 -49.51 28.97 13.46
CA GLN A 180 -49.56 29.56 14.80
C GLN A 180 -50.68 30.60 14.73
N GLY A 181 -51.90 30.14 15.03
CA GLY A 181 -53.05 31.02 15.12
C GLY A 181 -52.83 32.02 16.24
N ASP A 182 -52.97 33.30 15.90
CA ASP A 182 -53.22 34.34 16.88
C ASP A 182 -54.42 33.90 17.73
N VAL A 183 -54.18 33.67 19.01
CA VAL A 183 -55.23 33.52 20.01
C VAL A 183 -55.83 34.90 20.19
N TRP A 184 -56.80 35.23 19.34
CA TRP A 184 -57.70 36.35 19.55
C TRP A 184 -58.46 36.10 20.86
N SER A 185 -58.12 36.86 21.89
CA SER A 185 -58.97 36.99 23.06
C SER A 185 -59.89 38.17 22.80
N GLU A 186 -61.18 37.92 22.62
CA GLU A 186 -62.18 38.98 22.52
C GLU A 186 -62.20 39.78 23.84
N PRO A 187 -62.08 41.11 23.81
CA PRO A 187 -62.46 41.90 24.97
C PRO A 187 -63.99 41.96 24.96
N GLY A 188 -64.58 41.28 25.94
CA GLY A 188 -65.96 41.50 26.34
C GLY A 188 -66.17 42.99 26.65
N GLU A 189 -67.34 43.47 26.24
CA GLU A 189 -67.89 44.77 26.60
C GLU A 189 -67.83 44.96 28.12
N ASP A 190 -67.21 46.06 28.56
CA ASP A 190 -67.62 46.74 29.77
C ASP A 190 -67.41 48.25 29.58
N GLU A 191 -68.46 48.97 29.92
CA GLU A 191 -68.61 50.41 29.79
C GLU A 191 -67.71 51.20 30.77
N SER A 192 -67.34 52.40 30.31
CA SER A 192 -67.25 53.66 31.07
C SER A 192 -65.92 54.07 31.74
N VAL A 193 -65.65 55.37 31.53
CA VAL A 193 -64.76 56.31 32.24
C VAL A 193 -63.26 56.13 31.93
N GLY A 194 -62.50 57.07 31.39
CA GLY A 194 -62.59 58.52 31.27
C GLY A 194 -61.16 59.06 31.39
N ASP A 195 -60.74 59.96 30.49
CA ASP A 195 -59.98 61.17 30.77
C ASP A 195 -59.10 61.61 29.58
N ASP A 196 -59.35 62.87 29.23
CA ASP A 196 -58.82 63.67 28.15
C ASP A 196 -57.32 63.97 28.29
N VAL A 197 -56.61 64.03 27.17
CA VAL A 197 -55.37 64.81 27.06
C VAL A 197 -55.40 65.63 25.77
N GLU A 198 -55.75 66.90 25.92
CA GLU A 198 -55.60 67.95 24.91
C GLU A 198 -54.11 68.21 24.61
N TRP A 199 -53.75 68.29 23.33
CA TRP A 199 -52.53 68.93 22.87
C TRP A 199 -52.90 70.04 21.89
N SER A 200 -52.70 71.28 22.31
CA SER A 200 -52.96 72.50 21.53
C SER A 200 -51.90 72.73 20.44
N GLU A 201 -52.35 73.06 19.23
CA GLU A 201 -51.62 73.86 18.23
C GLU A 201 -51.37 75.26 18.85
N GLU A 202 -50.28 76.00 18.60
CA GLU A 202 -49.89 76.58 17.33
C GLU A 202 -48.66 77.48 17.58
N THR A 203 -47.71 77.55 16.64
CA THR A 203 -47.08 78.79 16.09
C THR A 203 -45.77 78.48 15.36
N SER A 204 -45.73 78.77 14.06
CA SER A 204 -44.54 78.83 13.19
C SER A 204 -43.97 80.27 13.12
N PRO A 205 -42.98 80.58 12.25
CA PRO A 205 -41.52 80.62 12.46
C PRO A 205 -40.96 82.07 12.40
N PRO A 206 -39.63 82.35 12.31
CA PRO A 206 -39.01 82.53 10.99
C PRO A 206 -37.48 82.23 10.88
N ILE A 207 -36.99 82.47 9.65
CA ILE A 207 -35.70 82.25 8.97
C ILE A 207 -34.59 83.22 9.40
N PHE A 208 -33.30 82.83 9.30
CA PHE A 208 -32.12 83.66 8.91
C PHE A 208 -30.99 82.71 8.45
N GLU A 209 -30.60 82.62 7.17
CA GLU A 209 -29.75 83.48 6.29
C GLU A 209 -28.26 83.06 6.30
N GLN A 210 -27.68 83.02 5.09
CA GLN A 210 -26.31 82.59 4.75
C GLN A 210 -25.27 83.69 5.01
N GLU A 211 -24.04 83.29 5.32
CA GLU A 211 -22.79 83.74 4.65
C GLU A 211 -21.81 82.55 4.55
#